data_AF-K8P2G2-F1
#
_entry.id   AF-K8P2G2-F1
#
_cell.length_a   1.000
_cell.length_b   1.000
_cell.length_c   1.000
_cell.angle_alpha   90.00
_cell.angle_beta   90.00
_cell.angle_gamma   90.00
#
_symmetry.space_group_name_H-M   'P 1'
#
loop_
_entity.id
_entity.type
_entity.pdbx_description
1 polymer ?
#
loop_
_entity_poly.entity_id
_entity_poly.type
_entity_poly.pdbx_seq_one_letter_code
_entity_poly.pdbx_strand_id
1 'polypeptide(L)'
;MPVLKSLSFTAVPKTAGDPTGMRRAKFIEKLEEQKLLLADPGYVRTVQRTAEVDGVKQAVVRKQRVKPWWKTDSSGQIVMSVKFGSKPIEFEKGKAGIAVPSKDKLPTVINTLIEAVRAGELDDLFAAASKSRPLPKKKAA
;
A
#
# COMPACT_ATOMS: atom_id res chain seq x y z
N MET A 1 -10.76 51.24 14.93
CA MET A 1 -10.71 50.97 13.48
C MET A 1 -10.70 49.46 13.25
N PRO A 2 -11.39 48.91 12.25
CA PRO A 2 -11.44 47.48 12.04
C PRO A 2 -10.10 46.96 11.50
N VAL A 3 -9.42 46.15 12.31
CA VAL A 3 -8.07 45.60 12.07
C VAL A 3 -7.97 44.65 10.87
N LEU A 4 -9.10 44.16 10.35
CA LEU A 4 -9.13 43.24 9.21
C LEU A 4 -8.85 43.91 7.86
N LYS A 5 -8.93 45.25 7.78
CA LYS A 5 -8.69 45.99 6.53
C LYS A 5 -7.21 46.11 6.14
N SER A 6 -6.28 45.82 7.05
CA SER A 6 -4.83 45.85 6.76
C SER A 6 -4.30 44.51 6.25
N LEU A 7 -5.14 43.48 6.15
CA LEU A 7 -4.73 42.16 5.67
C LEU A 7 -4.96 42.06 4.16
N SER A 8 -3.96 41.53 3.46
CA SER A 8 -4.12 41.12 2.06
C SER A 8 -4.71 39.73 2.02
N PHE A 9 -5.92 39.60 1.49
CA PHE A 9 -6.61 38.33 1.37
C PHE A 9 -6.25 37.69 0.03
N THR A 10 -5.64 36.52 0.09
CA THR A 10 -5.37 35.69 -1.09
C THR A 10 -6.21 34.43 -1.02
N ALA A 11 -6.53 33.83 -2.17
CA ALA A 11 -7.12 32.49 -2.18
C ALA A 11 -6.16 31.50 -1.52
N VAL A 12 -6.68 30.60 -0.69
CA VAL A 12 -5.90 29.47 -0.17
C VAL A 12 -5.48 28.63 -1.38
N PRO A 13 -4.18 28.45 -1.65
CA PRO A 13 -3.75 27.64 -2.78
C PRO A 13 -4.29 26.22 -2.62
N LYS A 14 -4.96 25.72 -3.66
CA LYS A 14 -5.33 24.31 -3.74
C LYS A 14 -4.04 23.52 -3.91
N THR A 15 -3.48 22.99 -2.83
CA THR A 15 -2.54 21.88 -2.91
C THR A 15 -3.25 20.74 -3.62
N ALA A 16 -2.99 20.57 -4.92
CA ALA A 16 -3.32 19.34 -5.60
C ALA A 16 -2.54 18.24 -4.89
N GLY A 17 -3.24 17.36 -4.15
CA GLY A 17 -2.57 16.28 -3.44
C GLY A 17 -1.80 15.43 -4.45
N ASP A 18 -0.53 15.10 -4.16
CA ASP A 18 0.32 14.28 -5.02
C ASP A 18 -0.16 12.82 -4.99
N PRO A 19 -0.95 12.36 -5.98
CA PRO A 19 -1.56 11.04 -5.93
C PRO A 19 -0.51 9.94 -6.16
N THR A 20 0.60 10.28 -6.79
CA THR A 20 1.71 9.36 -7.07
C THR A 20 2.55 9.17 -5.82
N GLY A 21 2.96 10.24 -5.14
CA GLY A 21 3.63 10.18 -3.85
C GLY A 21 2.80 9.45 -2.79
N MET A 22 1.49 9.71 -2.73
CA MET A 22 0.58 8.97 -1.85
C MET A 22 0.50 7.47 -2.18
N ARG A 23 0.55 7.10 -3.46
CA ARG A 23 0.59 5.69 -3.90
C ARG A 23 1.90 5.02 -3.47
N ARG A 24 3.05 5.67 -3.72
CA ARG A 24 4.37 5.20 -3.29
C ARG A 24 4.42 5.00 -1.77
N ALA A 25 4.01 5.99 -0.99
CA ALA A 25 3.99 5.92 0.47
C ALA A 25 3.16 4.74 0.99
N LYS A 26 1.92 4.57 0.48
CA LYS A 26 1.06 3.44 0.86
C LYS A 26 1.65 2.09 0.49
N PHE A 27 2.37 2.01 -0.63
CA PHE A 27 2.98 0.77 -1.07
C PHE A 27 4.21 0.42 -0.22
N ILE A 28 5.05 1.41 0.10
CA ILE A 28 6.17 1.27 1.03
C ILE A 28 5.68 0.78 2.40
N GLU A 29 4.61 1.37 2.94
CA GLU A 29 3.98 0.91 4.19
C GLU A 29 3.61 -0.58 4.14
N LYS A 30 3.09 -1.08 3.00
CA LYS A 30 2.76 -2.50 2.84
C LYS A 30 3.99 -3.40 2.75
N LEU A 31 5.09 -2.90 2.17
CA LEU A 31 6.38 -3.60 2.17
C LEU A 31 6.98 -3.64 3.58
N GLU A 32 6.87 -2.57 4.35
CA GLU A 32 7.29 -2.54 5.76
C GLU A 32 6.46 -3.47 6.64
N GLU A 33 5.14 -3.57 6.41
CA GLU A 33 4.28 -4.59 7.05
C GLU A 33 4.80 -6.02 6.77
N GLN A 34 5.35 -6.29 5.58
CA GLN A 34 5.94 -7.61 5.28
C GLN A 34 7.20 -7.87 6.10
N LYS A 35 8.02 -6.84 6.37
CA LYS A 35 9.19 -6.96 7.26
C LYS A 35 8.77 -7.23 8.71
N LEU A 36 7.75 -6.53 9.18
CA LEU A 36 7.19 -6.78 10.52
C LEU A 36 6.65 -8.20 10.63
N LEU A 37 5.97 -8.70 9.60
CA LEU A 37 5.47 -10.08 9.56
C LEU A 37 6.59 -11.14 9.49
N LEU A 38 7.76 -10.80 8.92
CA LEU A 38 8.93 -11.68 8.93
C LEU A 38 9.53 -11.81 10.33
N ALA A 39 9.57 -10.70 11.08
CA ALA A 39 10.05 -10.67 12.45
C ALA A 39 9.06 -11.30 13.44
N ASP A 40 7.77 -11.04 13.26
CA ASP A 40 6.68 -11.58 14.07
C ASP A 40 5.59 -12.19 13.16
N PRO A 41 5.53 -13.53 13.05
CA PRO A 41 4.48 -14.22 12.30
C PRO A 41 3.05 -13.94 12.78
N GLY A 42 2.89 -13.45 14.01
CA GLY A 42 1.62 -13.04 14.61
C GLY A 42 1.20 -11.61 14.27
N TYR A 43 2.01 -10.87 13.51
CA TYR A 43 1.76 -9.46 13.23
C TYR A 43 0.37 -9.21 12.63
N VAL A 44 -0.36 -8.29 13.26
CA VAL A 44 -1.65 -7.78 12.81
C VAL A 44 -1.55 -6.28 12.64
N ARG A 45 -2.06 -5.78 11.51
CA ARG A 45 -2.15 -4.34 11.29
C ARG A 45 -3.44 -3.79 11.89
N THR A 46 -3.39 -2.57 12.38
CA THR A 46 -4.56 -1.87 12.88
C THR A 46 -5.11 -0.95 11.78
N VAL A 47 -6.39 -1.09 11.46
CA VAL A 47 -7.06 -0.29 10.44
C VAL A 47 -8.24 0.44 11.07
N GLN A 48 -8.24 1.76 10.93
CA GLN A 48 -9.40 2.57 11.26
C GLN A 48 -10.38 2.60 10.08
N ARG A 49 -11.65 2.33 10.36
CA ARG A 49 -12.74 2.48 9.39
C ARG A 49 -13.92 3.16 10.04
N THR A 50 -14.56 4.05 9.30
CA THR A 50 -15.89 4.53 9.68
C THR A 50 -16.88 3.38 9.53
N ALA A 51 -17.58 3.05 10.61
CA ALA A 51 -18.68 2.10 10.61
C ALA A 51 -19.87 2.74 11.32
N GLU A 52 -21.06 2.35 10.93
CA GLU A 52 -22.27 2.72 11.64
C GLU A 52 -22.44 1.78 12.83
N VAL A 53 -22.56 2.36 14.01
CA VAL A 53 -22.84 1.65 15.26
C VAL A 53 -23.97 2.43 15.91
N ASP A 54 -25.08 1.75 16.19
CA ASP A 54 -26.28 2.33 16.78
C ASP A 54 -26.83 3.56 16.01
N GLY A 55 -26.77 3.51 14.67
CA GLY A 55 -27.27 4.57 13.79
C GLY A 55 -26.31 5.76 13.62
N VAL A 56 -25.14 5.74 14.28
CA VAL A 56 -24.15 6.83 14.20
C VAL A 56 -22.87 6.35 13.53
N LYS A 57 -22.36 7.13 12.57
CA LYS A 57 -21.07 6.89 11.94
C LYS A 57 -19.95 7.21 12.93
N GLN A 58 -19.23 6.20 13.37
CA GLN A 58 -18.08 6.34 14.25
C GLN A 58 -16.83 5.67 13.69
N ALA A 59 -15.66 6.16 14.11
CA ALA A 59 -14.38 5.57 13.75
C ALA A 59 -14.14 4.30 14.58
N VAL A 60 -14.17 3.14 13.94
CA VAL A 60 -13.93 1.85 14.58
C VAL A 60 -12.54 1.36 14.22
N VAL A 61 -11.78 0.98 15.25
CA VAL A 61 -10.46 0.37 15.12
C VAL A 61 -10.65 -1.14 14.94
N ARG A 62 -10.09 -1.71 13.86
CA ARG A 62 -10.11 -3.16 13.61
C ARG A 62 -8.70 -3.71 13.44
N LYS A 63 -8.43 -4.86 14.05
CA LYS A 63 -7.22 -5.65 13.78
C LYS A 63 -7.43 -6.43 12.49
N GLN A 64 -6.49 -6.31 11.55
CA GLN A 64 -6.49 -7.03 10.29
C GLN A 64 -5.21 -7.86 10.18
N ARG A 65 -5.36 -9.16 9.95
CA ARG A 65 -4.22 -10.05 9.70
C ARG A 65 -3.51 -9.65 8.40
N VAL A 66 -2.20 -9.50 8.46
CA VAL A 66 -1.35 -9.35 7.27
C VAL A 66 -1.02 -10.74 6.74
N LYS A 67 -1.26 -10.97 5.45
CA LYS A 67 -0.90 -12.23 4.80
C LYS A 67 0.52 -12.12 4.23
N PRO A 68 1.36 -13.16 4.38
CA PRO A 68 2.66 -13.20 3.73
C PRO A 68 2.53 -13.04 2.22
N TRP A 69 3.43 -12.26 1.65
CA TRP A 69 3.58 -12.10 0.21
C TRP A 69 4.55 -13.11 -0.40
N TRP A 70 5.08 -14.03 0.40
CA TRP A 70 5.97 -15.08 -0.05
C TRP A 70 5.40 -16.47 0.23
N LYS A 71 5.84 -17.45 -0.55
CA LYS A 71 5.59 -18.87 -0.35
C LYS A 71 6.84 -19.66 -0.68
N THR A 72 6.95 -20.84 -0.09
CA THR A 72 7.96 -21.82 -0.48
C THR A 72 7.38 -22.66 -1.62
N ASP A 73 8.13 -22.79 -2.71
CA ASP A 73 7.81 -23.70 -3.81
C ASP A 73 8.20 -25.14 -3.45
N SER A 74 7.74 -26.10 -4.25
CA SER A 74 8.09 -27.52 -4.25
C SER A 74 9.60 -27.78 -4.19
N SER A 75 10.41 -26.90 -4.77
CA SER A 75 11.88 -27.00 -4.78
C SER A 75 12.54 -26.41 -3.52
N GLY A 76 11.77 -25.93 -2.54
CA GLY A 76 12.29 -25.26 -1.34
C GLY A 76 12.70 -23.79 -1.54
N GLN A 77 12.69 -23.29 -2.78
CA GLN A 77 12.93 -21.88 -3.08
C GLN A 77 11.76 -21.01 -2.61
N ILE A 78 12.05 -19.79 -2.17
CA ILE A 78 11.02 -18.83 -1.80
C ILE A 78 10.66 -17.97 -3.00
N VAL A 79 9.37 -17.85 -3.28
CA VAL A 79 8.83 -16.95 -4.30
C VAL A 79 8.03 -15.86 -3.61
N MET A 80 8.44 -14.60 -3.81
CA MET A 80 7.72 -13.43 -3.33
C MET A 80 6.85 -12.84 -4.43
N SER A 81 5.54 -12.75 -4.18
CA SER A 81 4.56 -12.10 -5.06
C SER A 81 4.12 -10.77 -4.46
N VAL A 82 4.65 -9.69 -5.04
CA VAL A 82 4.34 -8.32 -4.65
C VAL A 82 2.95 -7.93 -5.16
N LYS A 83 2.11 -7.29 -4.34
CA LYS A 83 0.71 -7.00 -4.69
C LYS A 83 0.39 -5.51 -4.65
N PHE A 84 -0.21 -5.01 -5.73
CA PHE A 84 -0.87 -3.72 -5.74
C PHE A 84 -2.37 -3.89 -5.51
N GLY A 85 -2.84 -3.51 -4.33
CA GLY A 85 -4.22 -3.79 -3.91
C GLY A 85 -4.45 -5.30 -3.77
N SER A 86 -5.31 -5.87 -4.61
CA SER A 86 -5.62 -7.31 -4.62
C SER A 86 -4.88 -8.09 -5.69
N LYS A 87 -4.17 -7.42 -6.62
CA LYS A 87 -3.54 -8.07 -7.77
C LYS A 87 -2.02 -8.15 -7.60
N PRO A 88 -1.38 -9.29 -7.90
CA PRO A 88 0.06 -9.36 -8.06
C PRO A 88 0.56 -8.41 -9.16
N ILE A 89 1.74 -7.84 -8.98
CA ILE A 89 2.43 -7.06 -9.99
C ILE A 89 3.27 -8.01 -10.82
N GLU A 90 3.13 -7.93 -12.14
CA GLU A 90 4.02 -8.58 -13.10
C GLU A 90 5.22 -7.66 -13.37
N PHE A 91 6.43 -8.14 -13.06
CA PHE A 91 7.67 -7.41 -13.35
C PHE A 91 8.14 -7.67 -14.79
N GLU A 92 7.82 -8.86 -15.30
CA GLU A 92 7.90 -9.23 -16.72
C GLU A 92 6.59 -9.91 -17.11
N LYS A 93 6.28 -9.96 -18.41
CA LYS A 93 5.04 -10.58 -18.92
C LYS A 93 4.89 -12.02 -18.39
N GLY A 94 3.83 -12.27 -17.62
CA GLY A 94 3.54 -13.58 -17.01
C GLY A 94 4.39 -13.94 -15.78
N LYS A 95 5.29 -13.06 -15.32
CA LYS A 95 6.14 -13.28 -14.15
C LYS A 95 5.81 -12.30 -13.04
N ALA A 96 4.93 -12.73 -12.13
CA ALA A 96 4.53 -12.00 -10.93
C ALA A 96 5.22 -12.48 -9.63
N GLY A 97 6.32 -13.22 -9.78
CA GLY A 97 7.09 -13.79 -8.67
C GLY A 97 8.54 -13.37 -8.75
N ILE A 98 9.08 -12.92 -7.61
CA ILE A 98 10.51 -12.68 -7.41
C ILE A 98 11.06 -13.93 -6.74
N ALA A 99 12.01 -14.59 -7.40
CA ALA A 99 12.74 -15.71 -6.81
C ALA A 99 13.69 -15.19 -5.73
N VAL A 100 13.59 -15.77 -4.53
CA VAL A 100 14.41 -15.43 -3.38
C VAL A 100 15.11 -16.71 -2.91
N PRO A 101 16.45 -16.72 -2.79
CA PRO A 101 17.20 -17.93 -2.45
C PRO A 101 16.75 -18.58 -1.13
N SER A 102 16.41 -17.76 -0.13
CA SER A 102 16.08 -18.23 1.21
C SER A 102 15.32 -17.17 2.03
N LYS A 103 14.72 -17.56 3.16
CA LYS A 103 13.85 -16.67 3.96
C LYS A 103 14.59 -15.50 4.57
N ASP A 104 15.85 -15.71 4.95
CA ASP A 104 16.75 -14.69 5.51
C ASP A 104 17.10 -13.58 4.51
N LYS A 105 16.93 -13.82 3.20
CA LYS A 105 17.17 -12.81 2.15
C LYS A 105 15.94 -11.96 1.84
N LEU A 106 14.75 -12.33 2.31
CA LEU A 106 13.53 -11.56 2.07
C LEU A 106 13.63 -10.10 2.57
N PRO A 107 14.16 -9.80 3.78
CA PRO A 107 14.29 -8.41 4.22
C PRO A 107 15.12 -7.54 3.27
N THR A 108 16.20 -8.11 2.70
CA THR A 108 17.04 -7.41 1.72
C THR A 108 16.27 -7.12 0.44
N VAL A 109 15.58 -8.11 -0.11
CA VAL A 109 14.73 -7.94 -1.32
C VAL A 109 13.65 -6.89 -1.08
N ILE A 110 13.02 -6.89 0.10
CA ILE A 110 12.02 -5.89 0.47
C ILE A 110 12.63 -4.48 0.52
N ASN A 111 13.84 -4.31 1.07
CA ASN A 111 14.52 -3.01 1.09
C ASN A 111 14.81 -2.50 -0.33
N THR A 112 15.31 -3.37 -1.22
CA THR A 112 15.53 -3.02 -2.62
C THR A 112 14.23 -2.58 -3.31
N LEU A 113 13.11 -3.26 -3.06
CA LEU A 113 11.81 -2.83 -3.56
C LEU A 113 11.36 -1.48 -3.01
N ILE A 114 11.63 -1.20 -1.72
CA ILE A 114 11.32 0.11 -1.12
C ILE A 114 12.13 1.21 -1.82
N GLU A 115 13.41 0.98 -2.07
CA GLU A 115 14.29 1.93 -2.78
C GLU A 115 13.82 2.18 -4.21
N ALA A 116 13.51 1.13 -4.98
CA ALA A 116 12.97 1.25 -6.33
C ALA A 116 11.64 2.04 -6.36
N VAL A 117 10.76 1.83 -5.37
CA VAL A 117 9.51 2.58 -5.24
C VAL A 117 9.75 4.05 -4.89
N ARG A 118 10.74 4.35 -4.04
CA ARG A 118 11.14 5.73 -3.72
C ARG A 118 11.69 6.44 -4.95
N ALA A 119 12.51 5.75 -5.74
CA ALA A 119 13.05 6.23 -7.01
C ALA A 119 11.96 6.39 -8.09
N GLY A 120 10.81 5.75 -7.94
CA GLY A 120 9.69 5.84 -8.88
C GLY A 120 9.72 4.81 -10.00
N GLU A 121 10.58 3.81 -9.93
CA GLU A 121 10.75 2.79 -10.97
C GLU A 121 9.49 1.93 -11.18
N LEU A 122 8.62 1.84 -10.16
CA LEU A 122 7.38 1.05 -10.22
C LEU A 122 6.15 1.90 -10.57
N ASP A 123 6.29 3.19 -10.84
CA ASP A 123 5.14 4.08 -11.05
C ASP A 123 4.28 3.69 -12.24
N ASP A 124 4.91 3.30 -13.35
CA ASP A 124 4.21 2.84 -14.55
C ASP A 124 3.44 1.54 -14.29
N LEU A 125 4.05 0.62 -13.53
CA LEU A 125 3.40 -0.63 -13.10
C LEU A 125 2.18 -0.32 -12.22
N PHE A 126 2.30 0.63 -11.29
CA PHE A 126 1.17 1.07 -10.46
C PHE A 126 0.07 1.75 -11.28
N ALA A 127 0.44 2.59 -12.24
CA ALA A 127 -0.50 3.27 -13.13
C ALA A 127 -1.30 2.25 -13.96
N ALA A 128 -0.62 1.28 -14.57
CA ALA A 128 -1.25 0.19 -15.32
C ALA A 128 -2.17 -0.65 -14.41
N ALA A 129 -1.69 -1.04 -13.22
CA ALA A 129 -2.47 -1.82 -12.27
C ALA A 129 -3.72 -1.06 -11.79
N SER A 130 -3.64 0.26 -11.59
CA SER A 130 -4.76 1.10 -11.14
C SER A 130 -5.90 1.18 -12.16
N LYS A 131 -5.59 1.28 -13.46
CA LYS A 131 -6.59 1.31 -14.55
C LYS A 131 -7.38 0.01 -14.64
N SER A 132 -6.74 -1.10 -14.28
CA SER A 132 -7.36 -2.44 -14.35
C SER A 132 -8.32 -2.78 -13.20
N ARG A 133 -8.50 -1.86 -12.23
CA ARG A 133 -9.35 -2.11 -11.05
C ARG A 133 -10.81 -1.80 -11.38
N PRO A 134 -11.73 -2.78 -11.38
CA PRO A 134 -13.16 -2.49 -11.48
C PRO A 134 -13.56 -1.63 -10.28
N LEU A 135 -14.32 -0.57 -10.52
CA LEU A 135 -14.91 0.22 -9.43
C LEU A 135 -15.74 -0.73 -8.55
N PRO A 136 -15.59 -0.68 -7.21
CA PRO A 136 -16.46 -1.45 -6.34
C PRO A 136 -17.89 -1.00 -6.60
N LYS A 137 -18.76 -1.92 -7.08
CA LYS A 137 -20.19 -1.66 -7.17
C LYS A 137 -20.64 -1.23 -5.77
N LYS A 138 -21.20 -0.02 -5.65
CA LYS A 138 -21.87 0.38 -4.41
C LYS A 138 -22.88 -0.72 -4.11
N LYS A 139 -22.77 -1.39 -2.96
CA LYS A 139 -23.89 -2.19 -2.47
C LYS A 139 -25.05 -1.21 -2.35
N ALA A 140 -26.09 -1.41 -3.15
CA ALA A 140 -27.35 -0.73 -2.94
C ALA A 140 -27.77 -1.03 -1.50
N ALA A 141 -28.09 0.03 -0.77
CA ALA A 141 -28.69 -0.06 0.56
C ALA A 141 -30.10 -0.65 0.41
#